data_AF-A0A8T5U752-F1
#
_entry.id   AF-A0A8T5U752-F1
#
_cell.length_a   1.000
_cell.length_b   1.000
_cell.length_c   1.000
_cell.angle_alpha   90.00
_cell.angle_beta   90.00
_cell.angle_gamma   90.00
#
_symmetry.space_group_name_H-M   'P 1'
#
loop_
_entity.id
_entity.type
_entity.pdbx_description
1 polymer ?
#
loop_
_entity_poly.entity_id
_entity_poly.type
_entity_poly.pdbx_seq_one_letter_code
_entity_poly.pdbx_strand_id
1 'polypeptide(L)'
;MDEISGILSAEIVAKGTKSEGPKYYLQPLDGYATRWSKILVRKQVNLWQNDPVLHKFIDKRVLILGEIIETKSTITVDYEFVRELD
;
A
#
# COMPACT_ATOMS: atom_id res chain seq x y z
N MET A 1 -5.13 8.83 -13.36
CA MET A 1 -4.39 8.76 -12.09
C MET A 1 -5.41 8.95 -11.01
N ASP A 2 -5.60 7.92 -10.22
CA ASP A 2 -6.53 7.91 -9.11
C ASP A 2 -5.77 8.25 -7.84
N GLU A 3 -6.46 8.88 -6.90
CA GLU A 3 -5.91 9.26 -5.61
C GLU A 3 -6.63 8.53 -4.49
N ILE A 4 -5.86 8.07 -3.51
CA ILE A 4 -6.41 7.40 -2.36
C ILE A 4 -5.63 7.78 -1.11
N SER A 5 -6.34 8.20 -0.07
CA SER A 5 -5.76 8.50 1.22
C SER A 5 -6.09 7.42 2.25
N GLY A 6 -5.15 7.23 3.15
CA GLY A 6 -5.25 6.20 4.16
C GLY A 6 -4.07 6.17 5.09
N ILE A 7 -4.09 5.20 6.00
CA ILE A 7 -2.96 4.90 6.88
C ILE A 7 -2.17 3.76 6.26
N LEU A 8 -0.88 3.98 6.01
CA LEU A 8 -0.03 2.95 5.43
C LEU A 8 0.51 2.03 6.52
N SER A 9 0.44 0.73 6.30
CA SER A 9 1.01 -0.30 7.18
C SER A 9 1.84 -1.28 6.36
N ALA A 10 2.78 -1.96 7.02
CA ALA A 10 3.59 -2.99 6.41
C ALA A 10 3.46 -4.30 7.19
N GLU A 11 3.19 -5.40 6.48
CA GLU A 11 3.13 -6.74 7.04
C GLU A 11 4.23 -7.61 6.40
N ILE A 12 5.04 -8.30 7.21
CA ILE A 12 6.04 -9.25 6.69
C ILE A 12 5.32 -10.53 6.27
N VAL A 13 5.51 -10.93 5.02
CA VAL A 13 4.93 -12.16 4.45
C VAL A 13 6.01 -13.16 4.06
N ALA A 14 5.59 -14.40 3.83
CA ALA A 14 6.46 -15.50 3.39
C ALA A 14 7.64 -15.77 4.35
N LYS A 15 7.38 -15.61 5.65
CA LYS A 15 8.35 -15.81 6.72
C LYS A 15 9.00 -17.19 6.64
N GLY A 16 10.32 -17.25 6.65
CA GLY A 16 11.10 -18.49 6.52
C GLY A 16 11.39 -18.92 5.07
N THR A 17 11.09 -18.09 4.07
CA THR A 17 11.39 -18.37 2.65
C THR A 17 12.34 -17.33 2.06
N LYS A 18 12.96 -17.64 0.91
CA LYS A 18 13.80 -16.67 0.16
C LYS A 18 13.04 -15.42 -0.33
N SER A 19 11.70 -15.47 -0.30
CA SER A 19 10.82 -14.37 -0.68
C SER A 19 10.23 -13.65 0.54
N GLU A 20 10.75 -13.92 1.74
CA GLU A 20 10.37 -13.19 2.95
C GLU A 20 10.60 -11.68 2.76
N GLY A 21 9.57 -10.88 2.99
CA GLY A 21 9.68 -9.43 2.89
C GLY A 21 8.39 -8.69 3.16
N PRO A 22 8.43 -7.35 3.18
CA PRO A 22 7.26 -6.55 3.49
C PRO A 22 6.31 -6.46 2.30
N LYS A 23 5.03 -6.64 2.59
CA LYS A 23 3.92 -6.13 1.77
C LYS A 23 3.35 -4.88 2.44
N TYR A 24 2.98 -3.92 1.61
CA TYR A 24 2.42 -2.65 2.05
C TYR A 24 0.91 -2.67 1.85
N TYR A 25 0.19 -2.20 2.86
CA TYR A 25 -1.26 -2.12 2.84
C TYR A 25 -1.68 -0.71 3.24
N LEU A 26 -2.55 -0.11 2.44
CA LEU A 26 -3.20 1.14 2.77
C LEU A 26 -4.55 0.83 3.41
N GLN A 27 -4.79 1.34 4.61
CA GLN A 27 -6.10 1.36 5.22
C GLN A 27 -6.80 2.65 4.79
N PRO A 28 -7.75 2.59 3.83
CA PRO A 28 -8.38 3.78 3.28
C PRO A 28 -9.15 4.54 4.35
N LEU A 29 -9.08 5.88 4.28
CA LEU A 29 -9.89 6.79 5.10
C LEU A 29 -10.96 7.52 4.28
N ASP A 30 -10.85 7.48 2.95
CA ASP A 30 -11.81 8.12 2.02
C ASP A 30 -13.03 7.23 1.74
N GLY A 31 -13.75 7.52 0.65
CA GLY A 31 -14.89 6.72 0.18
C GLY A 31 -14.60 5.23 -0.05
N TYR A 32 -13.32 4.85 -0.19
CA TYR A 32 -12.90 3.45 -0.24
C TYR A 32 -13.03 2.72 1.11
N ALA A 33 -13.03 3.43 2.24
CA ALA A 33 -13.16 2.84 3.58
C ALA A 33 -14.46 2.06 3.78
N THR A 34 -15.54 2.46 3.10
CA THR A 34 -16.84 1.79 3.16
C THR A 34 -16.83 0.44 2.43
N ARG A 35 -15.94 0.27 1.43
CA ARG A 35 -15.88 -0.93 0.57
C ARG A 35 -14.71 -1.85 0.91
N TRP A 36 -13.59 -1.26 1.32
CA TRP A 36 -12.32 -1.96 1.48
C TRP A 36 -11.72 -1.63 2.84
N SER A 37 -11.45 -2.66 3.64
CA SER A 37 -10.77 -2.49 4.93
C SER A 37 -9.26 -2.32 4.77
N LYS A 38 -8.68 -2.90 3.72
CA LYS A 38 -7.24 -2.87 3.42
C LYS A 38 -7.04 -2.93 1.91
N ILE A 39 -6.07 -2.18 1.42
CA ILE A 39 -5.76 -2.07 0.00
C ILE A 39 -4.29 -2.43 -0.20
N LEU A 40 -4.00 -3.37 -1.11
CA LEU A 40 -2.62 -3.78 -1.35
C LEU A 40 -1.90 -2.69 -2.14
N VAL A 41 -0.80 -2.16 -1.61
CA VAL A 41 0.06 -1.22 -2.33
C VAL A 41 1.23 -2.00 -2.92
N ARG A 42 1.35 -1.98 -4.25
CA ARG A 42 2.38 -2.73 -4.96
C ARG A 42 3.69 -1.95 -4.93
N LYS A 43 4.66 -2.46 -4.18
CA LYS A 43 6.01 -1.91 -4.13
C LYS A 43 6.72 -2.00 -5.49
N GLN A 44 7.61 -1.05 -5.76
CA GLN A 44 8.41 -1.01 -7.00
C GLN A 44 9.77 -1.70 -6.85
N VAL A 45 10.01 -2.36 -5.70
CA VAL A 45 11.24 -3.10 -5.38
C VAL A 45 10.99 -4.61 -5.30
N ASN A 46 12.07 -5.40 -5.21
CA ASN A 46 11.97 -6.86 -5.08
C ASN A 46 11.15 -7.29 -3.84
N LEU A 47 10.56 -8.48 -3.91
CA LEU A 47 9.68 -9.04 -2.87
C LEU A 47 10.29 -9.06 -1.46
N TRP A 48 11.60 -9.24 -1.33
CA TRP A 48 12.30 -9.27 -0.05
C TRP A 48 12.82 -7.91 0.42
N GLN A 49 12.81 -6.90 -0.47
CA GLN A 49 13.35 -5.59 -0.17
C GLN A 49 12.29 -4.68 0.46
N ASN A 50 12.75 -3.83 1.39
CA ASN A 50 11.98 -2.70 1.89
C ASN A 50 11.93 -1.64 0.79
N ASP A 51 10.74 -1.07 0.58
CA ASP A 51 10.57 -0.01 -0.40
C ASP A 51 11.02 1.30 0.24
N PRO A 52 12.08 1.96 -0.24
CA PRO A 52 12.65 3.14 0.42
C PRO A 52 11.70 4.33 0.44
N VAL A 53 10.63 4.30 -0.38
CA VAL A 53 9.60 5.33 -0.41
C VAL A 53 8.49 4.95 0.58
N LEU A 54 7.81 3.83 0.35
CA LEU A 54 6.67 3.42 1.18
C LEU A 54 7.06 3.16 2.65
N HIS A 55 8.24 2.58 2.89
CA HIS A 55 8.69 2.23 4.24
C HIS A 55 8.88 3.43 5.15
N LYS A 56 9.14 4.62 4.58
CA LYS A 56 9.26 5.88 5.35
C LYS A 56 7.91 6.38 5.87
N PHE A 57 6.82 5.93 5.28
CA PHE A 57 5.47 6.38 5.59
C PHE A 57 4.64 5.36 6.37
N ILE A 58 5.28 4.33 6.94
CA ILE A 58 4.59 3.35 7.79
C ILE A 58 3.99 4.06 9.00
N ASP A 59 2.76 3.69 9.35
CA ASP A 59 1.92 4.23 10.42
C ASP A 59 1.58 5.73 10.26
N LYS A 60 1.85 6.29 9.09
CA LYS A 60 1.51 7.67 8.74
C LYS A 60 0.28 7.72 7.85
N ARG A 61 -0.45 8.84 7.93
CA ARG A 61 -1.49 9.17 6.95
C ARG A 61 -0.82 9.62 5.67
N VAL A 62 -1.19 8.99 4.57
CA VAL A 62 -0.63 9.29 3.26
C VAL A 62 -1.72 9.43 2.23
N LEU A 63 -1.42 10.22 1.20
CA LEU A 63 -2.11 10.20 -0.08
C LEU A 63 -1.23 9.48 -1.09
N ILE A 64 -1.76 8.42 -1.68
CA ILE A 64 -1.13 7.64 -2.74
C ILE A 64 -1.80 8.01 -4.07
N LEU A 65 -0.99 8.36 -5.06
CA LEU A 65 -1.40 8.55 -6.44
C LEU A 65 -0.89 7.38 -7.27
N GLY A 66 -1.76 6.81 -8.09
CA GLY A 66 -1.38 5.72 -8.98
C GLY A 66 -2.55 5.11 -9.73
N GLU A 67 -2.35 3.89 -10.20
CA GLU A 67 -3.39 3.11 -10.86
C GLU A 67 -4.08 2.19 -9.84
N ILE A 68 -5.39 2.36 -9.68
CA ILE A 68 -6.21 1.51 -8.81
C ILE A 68 -6.79 0.37 -9.64
N ILE A 69 -6.34 -0.84 -9.34
CA ILE A 69 -6.82 -2.08 -9.95
C ILE A 69 -7.81 -2.72 -8.96
N GLU A 70 -9.08 -2.39 -9.13
CA GLU A 70 -10.19 -2.97 -8.37
C GLU A 70 -10.78 -4.18 -9.10
N THR A 71 -10.86 -5.31 -8.41
CA THR A 71 -11.58 -6.52 -8.84
C THR A 71 -12.75 -6.79 -7.91
N LYS A 72 -13.59 -7.78 -8.23
CA LYS A 72 -14.75 -8.15 -7.39
C LYS A 72 -14.39 -8.52 -5.94
N SER A 73 -13.13 -8.86 -5.65
CA SER A 73 -12.72 -9.38 -4.33
C SER A 73 -11.40 -8.80 -3.82
N THR A 74 -10.66 -8.08 -4.65
CA THR A 74 -9.37 -7.50 -4.28
C THR A 74 -9.21 -6.12 -4.87
N ILE A 75 -8.43 -5.28 -4.19
CA ILE A 75 -8.04 -3.97 -4.67
C ILE A 75 -6.54 -3.82 -4.49
N THR A 76 -5.87 -3.41 -5.56
CA THR A 76 -4.43 -3.18 -5.59
C THR A 76 -4.18 -1.78 -6.14
N VAL A 77 -3.16 -1.11 -5.61
CA VAL A 77 -2.72 0.20 -6.07
C VAL A 77 -1.29 0.08 -6.53
N ASP A 78 -1.08 0.30 -7.82
CA ASP A 78 0.24 0.44 -8.40
C ASP A 78 0.61 1.92 -8.28
N TYR A 79 1.31 2.24 -7.17
CA TYR A 79 1.61 3.62 -6.82
C TYR A 79 2.68 4.21 -7.74
N GLU A 80 2.51 5.48 -8.06
CA GLU A 80 3.51 6.31 -8.75
C GLU A 80 4.08 7.37 -7.80
N PHE A 81 3.23 7.88 -6.90
CA PHE A 81 3.63 8.92 -5.95
C PHE A 81 2.96 8.71 -4.59
N VAL A 82 3.66 9.04 -3.52
CA VAL A 82 3.12 9.03 -2.16
C VAL A 82 3.56 10.30 -1.44
N ARG A 83 2.63 10.92 -0.73
CA ARG A 83 2.89 12.06 0.16
C ARG A 83 2.25 11.82 1.51
N GLU A 84 2.88 12.34 2.55
CA GLU A 84 2.28 12.40 3.88
C GLU A 84 1.17 13.46 3.91
N LEU A 85 0.11 13.17 4.67
CA LEU A 85 -0.93 14.12 5.03
C LEU A 85 -0.75 14.42 6.52
N ASP A 86 -0.46 15.69 6.83
CA ASP A 86 -0.33 16.21 8.20
C ASP A 86 -1.68 16.22 8.94
#